data_AF-K1U0I7-F1
#
_entry.id   AF-K1U0I7-F1
#
_cell.length_a   1.000
_cell.length_b   1.000
_cell.length_c   1.000
_cell.angle_alpha   90.00
_cell.angle_beta   90.00
_cell.angle_gamma   90.00
#
_symmetry.space_group_name_H-M   'P 1'
#
loop_
_entity.id
_entity.type
_entity.pdbx_description
1 polymer ?
#
loop_
_entity_poly.entity_id
_entity_poly.type
_entity_poly.pdbx_seq_one_letter_code
_entity_poly.pdbx_strand_id
1 'polypeptide(L)'
;MTTTILIAIAAFLVITLVLVALLLYAKAKLTSSGEVTIDINNGEKVIRTESGSTLLATLANNKVFLPSACGGGGSCGMCKCQVLEGGGDILPT
;
A
#
# COMPACT_ATOMS: atom_id res chain seq x y z
N MET A 1 39.59 2.19 -28.40
CA MET A 1 38.39 3.05 -28.47
C MET A 1 37.10 2.28 -28.21
N THR A 2 36.87 1.13 -28.83
CA THR A 2 35.69 0.28 -28.57
C THR A 2 35.69 -0.36 -27.17
N THR A 3 36.85 -0.83 -26.69
CA THR A 3 37.00 -1.42 -25.34
C THR A 3 36.69 -0.42 -24.22
N THR A 4 37.17 0.82 -24.34
CA THR A 4 36.91 1.89 -23.36
C THR A 4 35.43 2.27 -23.30
N ILE A 5 34.75 2.29 -24.46
CA ILE A 5 33.31 2.57 -24.53
C ILE A 5 32.51 1.43 -23.87
N LEU A 6 32.85 0.16 -24.15
CA LEU A 6 32.20 -0.99 -23.53
C LEU A 6 32.37 -1.00 -22.00
N ILE A 7 33.57 -0.70 -21.51
CA ILE A 7 33.85 -0.62 -20.07
C ILE A 7 33.05 0.51 -19.42
N ALA A 8 32.97 1.69 -20.05
CA ALA A 8 32.21 2.82 -19.52
C ALA A 8 30.70 2.52 -19.43
N ILE A 9 30.14 1.89 -20.46
CA ILE A 9 28.71 1.47 -20.48
C ILE A 9 28.45 0.43 -19.39
N ALA A 10 29.32 -0.58 -19.27
CA ALA A 10 29.17 -1.62 -18.25
C ALA A 10 29.26 -1.05 -16.83
N ALA A 11 30.23 -0.17 -16.55
CA ALA A 11 30.37 0.49 -15.26
C ALA A 11 29.14 1.32 -14.90
N PHE A 12 28.63 2.11 -15.84
CA PHE A 12 27.43 2.93 -15.62
C PHE A 12 26.18 2.08 -15.36
N LEU A 13 26.01 0.98 -16.11
CA LEU A 13 24.90 0.04 -15.91
C LEU A 13 24.96 -0.63 -14.53
N VAL A 14 26.15 -1.06 -14.09
CA VAL A 14 26.32 -1.67 -12.76
C VAL A 14 25.98 -0.67 -11.66
N ILE A 15 26.48 0.57 -11.74
CA ILE A 15 26.22 1.60 -10.73
C ILE A 15 24.73 1.93 -10.65
N THR A 16 24.05 2.07 -11.79
CA THR A 16 22.61 2.36 -11.82
C THR A 16 21.78 1.21 -11.27
N LEU A 17 22.11 -0.05 -11.60
CA LEU A 17 21.43 -1.22 -11.03
C LEU A 17 21.62 -1.32 -9.51
N VAL A 18 22.84 -1.07 -9.01
CA VAL A 18 23.12 -1.07 -7.56
C VAL A 18 22.29 0.01 -6.86
N LEU A 19 22.21 1.20 -7.42
CA LEU A 19 21.42 2.29 -6.85
C LEU A 19 19.93 1.94 -6.80
N VAL A 20 19.36 1.43 -7.90
CA VAL A 20 17.94 1.02 -7.95
C VAL A 20 17.67 -0.10 -6.96
N ALA A 21 18.54 -1.10 -6.87
CA ALA A 21 18.40 -2.20 -5.91
C ALA A 21 18.40 -1.68 -4.46
N LEU A 22 19.27 -0.73 -4.14
CA LEU A 22 19.33 -0.11 -2.80
C LEU A 22 18.07 0.70 -2.50
N LEU A 23 17.56 1.47 -3.46
CA LEU A 23 16.30 2.22 -3.30
C LEU A 23 15.10 1.30 -3.09
N LEU A 24 15.01 0.20 -3.85
CA LEU A 24 13.93 -0.78 -3.69
C LEU A 24 14.02 -1.51 -2.35
N TYR A 25 15.23 -1.86 -1.90
CA TYR A 25 15.45 -2.44 -0.57
C TYR A 25 15.04 -1.48 0.55
N ALA A 26 15.44 -0.21 0.45
CA ALA A 26 15.04 0.82 1.41
C ALA A 26 13.52 1.00 1.42
N LYS A 27 12.87 1.09 0.24
CA LYS A 27 11.41 1.17 0.13
C LYS A 27 10.74 -0.02 0.79
N ALA A 28 11.18 -1.24 0.50
CA ALA A 28 10.60 -2.47 1.05
C ALA A 28 10.73 -2.54 2.58
N LYS A 29 11.78 -1.96 3.17
CA LYS A 29 12.01 -1.99 4.61
C LYS A 29 11.39 -0.82 5.38
N LEU A 30 11.27 0.34 4.74
CA LEU A 30 10.73 1.56 5.36
C LEU A 30 9.22 1.70 5.15
N THR A 31 8.65 1.03 4.14
CA THR A 31 7.20 0.96 3.97
C THR A 31 6.64 -0.11 4.90
N SER A 32 5.55 0.21 5.60
CA SER A 32 4.80 -0.72 6.45
C SER A 32 4.01 -1.70 5.58
N SER A 33 4.71 -2.69 5.03
CA SER A 33 4.12 -3.86 4.39
C SER A 33 4.01 -4.98 5.42
N GLY A 34 2.80 -5.40 5.75
CA GLY A 34 2.57 -6.47 6.71
C GLY A 34 1.12 -6.92 6.75
N GLU A 35 0.89 -8.11 7.29
CA GLU A 35 -0.46 -8.61 7.58
C GLU A 35 -1.08 -7.74 8.68
N VAL A 36 -2.18 -7.07 8.35
CA VAL A 36 -3.00 -6.29 9.27
C VAL A 36 -4.25 -7.09 9.61
N THR A 37 -4.65 -7.00 10.87
CA THR A 37 -5.89 -7.60 11.37
C THR A 37 -6.93 -6.50 11.53
N ILE A 38 -8.07 -6.67 10.88
CA ILE A 38 -9.23 -5.77 10.98
C ILE A 38 -10.29 -6.51 11.80
N ASP A 39 -10.63 -5.96 12.95
CA ASP A 39 -11.73 -6.41 13.78
C ASP A 39 -12.99 -5.59 13.47
N ILE A 40 -14.09 -6.28 13.16
CA ILE A 40 -15.39 -5.70 12.88
C ILE A 40 -16.34 -6.12 14.00
N ASN A 41 -16.98 -5.12 14.62
CA ASN A 41 -17.98 -5.30 15.68
C ASN A 41 -17.49 -6.20 16.84
N ASN A 42 -16.30 -5.90 17.39
CA ASN A 42 -15.76 -6.56 18.59
C ASN A 42 -15.68 -8.10 18.48
N GLY A 43 -15.18 -8.60 17.36
CA GLY A 43 -14.96 -10.03 17.12
C GLY A 43 -16.05 -10.72 16.32
N GLU A 44 -17.11 -10.01 15.88
CA GLU A 44 -18.11 -10.58 14.98
C GLU A 44 -17.48 -11.07 13.68
N LYS A 45 -16.48 -10.33 13.19
CA LYS A 45 -15.69 -10.75 12.03
C LYS A 45 -14.27 -10.20 12.10
N VAL A 46 -13.30 -11.11 11.99
CA VAL A 46 -11.87 -10.78 11.97
C VAL A 46 -11.32 -11.08 10.59
N ILE A 47 -10.76 -10.07 9.93
CA ILE A 47 -10.15 -10.17 8.61
C ILE A 47 -8.65 -9.97 8.74
N ARG A 48 -7.87 -10.90 8.19
CA ARG A 48 -6.43 -10.76 8.03
C ARG A 48 -6.13 -10.46 6.56
N THR A 49 -5.46 -9.35 6.30
CA THR A 49 -5.16 -8.89 4.93
C THR A 49 -3.82 -8.19 4.90
N GLU A 50 -3.22 -8.05 3.72
CA GLU A 50 -2.06 -7.19 3.55
C GLU A 50 -2.45 -5.71 3.60
N SER A 51 -1.57 -4.89 4.16
CA SER A 51 -1.67 -3.43 4.09
C SER A 51 -1.45 -2.91 2.67
N GLY A 52 -2.18 -1.85 2.28
CA GLY A 52 -1.97 -1.13 1.02
C GLY A 52 -3.23 -0.90 0.17
N SER A 53 -4.34 -1.59 0.48
CA SER A 53 -5.65 -1.31 -0.10
C SER A 53 -6.48 -0.37 0.78
N THR A 54 -7.51 0.26 0.19
CA THR A 54 -8.47 1.05 0.95
C THR A 54 -9.35 0.16 1.82
N LEU A 55 -9.81 0.68 2.96
CA LEU A 55 -10.70 -0.06 3.87
C LEU A 55 -11.97 -0.55 3.14
N LEU A 56 -12.56 0.28 2.27
CA LEU A 56 -13.74 -0.06 1.47
C LEU A 56 -13.50 -1.28 0.56
N ALA A 57 -12.39 -1.31 -0.16
CA ALA A 57 -12.06 -2.41 -1.07
C ALA A 57 -11.78 -3.71 -0.29
N THR A 58 -11.03 -3.62 0.81
CA THR A 58 -10.75 -4.75 1.69
C THR A 58 -12.04 -5.37 2.24
N LEU A 59 -12.97 -4.55 2.73
CA LEU A 59 -14.26 -5.01 3.26
C LEU A 59 -15.10 -5.67 2.16
N ALA A 60 -15.20 -5.06 0.98
CA ALA A 60 -15.95 -5.61 -0.14
C ALA A 60 -15.41 -6.98 -0.61
N ASN A 61 -14.08 -7.14 -0.68
CA ASN A 61 -13.44 -8.41 -1.02
C ASN A 61 -13.77 -9.52 0.00
N ASN A 62 -13.92 -9.15 1.27
CA ASN A 62 -14.31 -10.05 2.35
C ASN A 62 -15.83 -10.16 2.54
N LYS A 63 -16.63 -9.79 1.54
CA LYS A 63 -18.11 -9.87 1.54
C LYS A 63 -18.78 -8.98 2.59
N VAL A 64 -18.13 -7.89 2.99
CA VAL A 64 -18.71 -6.83 3.83
C VAL A 64 -18.94 -5.61 2.94
N PHE A 65 -20.20 -5.39 2.54
CA PHE A 65 -20.53 -4.37 1.57
C PHE A 65 -21.02 -3.10 2.25
N LEU A 66 -20.29 -2.01 2.06
CA LEU A 66 -20.78 -0.68 2.36
C LEU A 66 -21.41 -0.06 1.10
N PRO A 67 -22.55 0.63 1.22
CA PRO A 67 -23.15 1.32 0.08
C PRO A 67 -22.18 2.40 -0.42
N SER A 68 -21.73 2.28 -1.67
CA SER A 68 -20.76 3.19 -2.27
C SER A 68 -21.12 3.45 -3.73
N ALA A 69 -21.62 4.66 -4.01
CA ALA A 69 -21.91 5.10 -5.38
C ALA A 69 -20.67 5.62 -6.12
N CYS A 70 -19.65 6.07 -5.39
CA CYS A 70 -18.44 6.70 -5.93
C CYS A 70 -17.24 5.75 -6.07
N GLY A 71 -17.43 4.44 -5.82
CA GLY A 71 -16.38 3.44 -6.01
C GLY A 71 -15.11 3.63 -5.15
N GLY A 72 -15.20 4.38 -4.04
CA GLY A 72 -14.04 4.66 -3.18
C GLY A 72 -13.36 6.01 -3.41
N GLY A 73 -13.90 6.87 -4.28
CA GLY A 73 -13.38 8.22 -4.51
C GLY A 73 -13.72 9.26 -3.43
N GLY A 74 -14.38 8.86 -2.33
CA GLY A 74 -14.67 9.75 -1.18
C GLY A 74 -15.72 10.84 -1.40
N SER A 75 -16.28 10.98 -2.60
CA SER A 75 -17.17 12.11 -2.96
C SER A 75 -18.65 11.90 -2.66
N CYS A 76 -19.09 10.66 -2.42
CA CYS A 76 -20.52 10.32 -2.29
C CYS A 76 -21.04 10.27 -0.84
N GLY A 77 -20.17 10.21 0.18
CA GLY A 77 -20.58 10.23 1.60
C GLY A 77 -21.42 9.04 2.10
N MET A 78 -21.59 7.99 1.29
CA MET A 78 -22.47 6.86 1.60
C MET A 78 -21.76 5.73 2.36
N CYS A 79 -20.46 5.54 2.13
CA CYS A 79 -19.67 4.47 2.75
C CYS A 79 -19.30 4.80 4.20
N LYS A 80 -20.29 4.77 5.10
CA LYS A 80 -20.15 5.11 6.51
C LYS A 80 -19.59 3.94 7.32
N CYS A 81 -18.45 4.17 7.97
CA CYS A 81 -17.87 3.27 8.95
C CYS A 81 -17.26 4.11 10.08
N GLN A 82 -17.10 3.50 11.26
CA GLN A 82 -16.43 4.14 12.39
C GLN A 82 -15.14 3.37 12.68
N VAL A 83 -14.02 4.08 12.64
CA VAL A 83 -12.71 3.54 13.00
C VAL A 83 -12.47 3.89 14.46
N LEU A 84 -12.45 2.89 15.33
CA LEU A 84 -12.24 3.08 16.77
C LEU A 84 -10.76 3.26 17.10
N GLU A 85 -9.89 2.50 16.43
CA GLU A 85 -8.44 2.49 16.67
C GLU A 85 -7.68 2.22 15.35
N GLY A 86 -6.40 2.58 15.30
CA GLY A 86 -5.51 2.24 14.19
C GLY A 86 -5.69 3.02 12.88
N GLY A 87 -6.61 3.99 12.83
CA GLY A 87 -6.88 4.82 11.65
C GLY A 87 -5.80 5.86 11.30
N GLY A 88 -4.84 6.07 12.20
CA GLY A 88 -3.86 7.17 12.09
C GLY A 88 -4.49 8.54 12.28
N ASP A 89 -3.69 9.59 12.08
CA ASP A 89 -4.19 10.96 12.12
C ASP A 89 -4.98 11.28 10.85
N ILE A 90 -6.05 12.07 10.99
CA ILE A 90 -6.77 12.62 9.85
C ILE A 90 -5.82 13.57 9.13
N LEU A 91 -5.35 13.17 7.94
CA LEU A 91 -4.56 14.07 7.11
C LEU A 91 -5.45 15.28 6.72
N PRO A 92 -4.89 16.50 6.65
CA PRO A 92 -5.61 17.65 6.14
C PRO A 92 -5.94 17.40 4.66
N THR A 93 -7.18 17.00 4.41
CA THR A 93 -7.79 16.89 3.07
C THR A 93 -8.39 18.22 2.65
#